data_AF-Q4RK48-F1
#
_entry.id   AF-Q4RK48-F1
#
_cell.length_a   1.000
_cell.length_b   1.000
_cell.length_c   1.000
_cell.angle_alpha   90.00
_cell.angle_beta   90.00
_cell.angle_gamma   90.00
#
_symmetry.space_group_name_H-M   'P 1'
#
loop_
_entity.id
_entity.type
_entity.pdbx_description
1 polymer ?
#
loop_
_entity_poly.entity_id
_entity_poly.type
_entity_poly.pdbx_seq_one_letter_code
_entity_poly.pdbx_strand_id
1 'polypeptide(L)'
;MGWFKKSPDLQAIRPDVGPQPQRRFGLTGVGSSPYVMNCNVTIDTQDLALGRSIAAALRESASGGLPGVQVLALPHEGAVEIACNVESVTGSPPGHLHPGEPWPSFSIDGQTYRHVPATLIAARVAELAGGHGVRTKGTALVGFTPRECRGLAELALTRGIAEFWKELHKIRM
;
A
#
# COMPACT_ATOMS: atom_id res chain seq x y z
N MET A 1 -4.09 -8.93 18.09
CA MET A 1 -3.69 -7.87 19.04
C MET A 1 -4.61 -6.67 18.88
N GLY A 2 -5.32 -6.24 19.92
CA GLY A 2 -6.31 -5.15 19.89
C GLY A 2 -5.75 -3.75 20.16
N TRP A 3 -4.47 -3.50 19.84
CA TRP A 3 -3.78 -2.21 20.03
C TRP A 3 -4.32 -1.08 19.16
N PHE A 4 -5.03 -1.39 18.06
CA PHE A 4 -5.75 -0.44 17.22
C PHE A 4 -7.05 0.10 17.86
N LYS A 5 -7.36 -0.29 19.10
CA LYS A 5 -8.52 0.24 19.83
C LYS A 5 -8.31 1.74 20.07
N LYS A 6 -9.40 2.50 19.95
CA LYS A 6 -9.42 3.96 20.11
C LYS A 6 -8.89 4.43 21.48
N SER A 7 -9.02 3.59 22.51
CA SER A 7 -8.47 3.78 23.84
C SER A 7 -7.86 2.46 24.34
N PRO A 8 -6.59 2.16 24.04
CA PRO A 8 -5.94 0.96 24.53
C PRO A 8 -5.56 1.14 26.00
N ASP A 9 -5.86 0.13 26.83
CA ASP A 9 -5.31 0.06 28.18
C ASP A 9 -3.83 -0.33 28.09
N LEU A 10 -2.95 0.66 28.24
CA LEU A 10 -1.50 0.47 28.15
C LEU A 10 -0.96 -0.46 29.25
N GLN A 11 -1.64 -0.57 30.40
CA GLN A 11 -1.21 -1.45 31.50
C GLN A 11 -1.53 -2.92 31.22
N ALA A 12 -2.54 -3.19 30.38
CA ALA A 12 -2.89 -4.53 29.94
C ALA A 12 -1.99 -5.04 28.80
N ILE A 13 -1.17 -4.17 28.19
CA ILE A 13 -0.25 -4.57 27.11
C ILE A 13 0.92 -5.34 27.71
N ARG A 14 1.22 -6.51 27.15
CA ARG A 14 2.43 -7.27 27.47
C ARG A 14 3.35 -7.26 26.25
N PRO A 15 4.42 -6.46 26.26
CA PRO A 15 5.35 -6.42 25.14
C PRO A 15 6.19 -7.69 25.08
N ASP A 16 6.44 -8.19 23.88
CA ASP A 16 7.37 -9.31 23.67
C ASP A 16 8.81 -8.93 24.01
N VAL A 17 9.17 -7.66 23.80
CA VAL A 17 10.49 -7.09 24.05
C VAL A 17 10.36 -5.71 24.68
N GLY A 18 11.19 -5.42 25.68
CA GLY A 18 11.29 -4.10 26.32
C GLY A 18 10.34 -3.89 27.50
N PRO A 19 10.39 -2.69 28.13
CA PRO A 19 9.57 -2.37 29.29
C PRO A 19 8.11 -2.06 28.90
N GLN A 20 7.25 -1.94 29.91
CA GLN A 20 5.85 -1.51 29.73
C GLN A 20 5.74 -0.15 29.00
N PRO A 21 4.76 0.03 28.09
CA PRO A 21 4.61 1.26 27.32
C PRO A 21 4.45 2.49 28.20
N GLN A 22 5.21 3.54 27.90
CA GLN A 22 5.10 4.83 28.58
C GLN A 22 4.42 5.86 27.69
N ARG A 23 3.64 6.79 28.28
CA ARG A 23 2.90 7.82 27.54
C ARG A 23 3.75 8.63 26.56
N ARG A 24 5.03 8.87 26.86
CA ARG A 24 5.94 9.66 26.03
C ARG A 24 6.30 8.97 24.71
N PHE A 25 6.45 7.65 24.72
CA PHE A 25 7.03 6.90 23.59
C PHE A 25 6.04 5.90 22.96
N GLY A 26 4.98 5.53 23.68
CA GLY A 26 3.97 4.60 23.19
C GLY A 26 4.50 3.17 23.05
N LEU A 27 4.06 2.48 21.99
CA LEU A 27 4.40 1.11 21.64
C LEU A 27 4.88 1.07 20.19
N THR A 28 5.93 0.30 19.91
CA THR A 28 6.39 0.01 18.55
C THR A 28 6.17 -1.47 18.25
N GLY A 29 5.43 -1.75 17.17
CA GLY A 29 5.34 -3.11 16.62
C GLY A 29 6.44 -3.33 15.59
N VAL A 30 7.11 -4.48 15.67
CA VAL A 30 8.06 -4.94 14.65
C VAL A 30 7.61 -6.32 14.18
N GLY A 31 7.70 -6.55 12.88
CA GLY A 31 7.34 -7.82 12.29
C GLY A 31 7.86 -7.91 10.86
N SER A 32 7.55 -9.04 10.22
CA SER A 32 7.85 -9.29 8.82
C SER A 32 6.56 -9.66 8.09
N SER A 33 6.41 -9.14 6.88
CA SER A 33 5.35 -9.53 5.96
C SER A 33 5.96 -9.69 4.56
N PRO A 34 5.24 -10.31 3.63
CA PRO A 34 5.45 -10.05 2.21
C PRO A 34 5.42 -8.54 1.92
N TYR A 35 5.88 -8.17 0.72
CA TYR A 35 6.02 -6.77 0.36
C TYR A 35 4.68 -6.00 0.46
N VAL A 36 4.74 -4.71 0.76
CA VAL A 36 3.58 -3.82 0.75
C VAL A 36 3.95 -2.61 -0.08
N MET A 37 3.24 -2.41 -1.20
CA MET A 37 3.41 -1.24 -2.05
C MET A 37 2.46 -0.13 -1.59
N ASN A 38 2.92 1.12 -1.60
CA ASN A 38 2.06 2.28 -1.38
C ASN A 38 1.80 3.02 -2.69
N CYS A 39 0.52 3.15 -3.05
CA CYS A 39 0.06 3.74 -4.30
C CYS A 39 -1.09 4.70 -4.00
N ASN A 40 -0.88 5.99 -4.26
CA ASN A 40 -1.86 7.03 -4.06
C ASN A 40 -2.34 7.56 -5.40
N VAL A 41 -3.65 7.78 -5.54
CA VAL A 41 -4.24 8.38 -6.74
C VAL A 41 -5.02 9.62 -6.33
N THR A 42 -4.65 10.77 -6.88
CA THR A 42 -5.35 12.04 -6.60
C THR A 42 -6.49 12.23 -7.59
N ILE A 43 -7.69 12.54 -7.09
CA ILE A 43 -8.89 12.87 -7.88
C ILE A 43 -9.20 14.36 -7.78
N ASP A 44 -9.64 14.97 -8.89
CA ASP A 44 -9.86 16.41 -9.04
C ASP A 44 -11.18 16.88 -8.44
N THR A 45 -11.32 16.72 -7.13
CA THR A 45 -12.48 17.14 -6.34
C THR A 45 -12.07 17.37 -4.90
N GLN A 46 -12.79 18.23 -4.18
CA GLN A 46 -12.69 18.37 -2.72
C GLN A 46 -13.77 17.55 -1.98
N ASP A 47 -14.63 16.85 -2.72
CA ASP A 47 -15.69 16.01 -2.15
C ASP A 47 -15.10 14.74 -1.53
N LEU A 48 -14.89 14.80 -0.21
CA LEU A 48 -14.39 13.67 0.56
C LEU A 48 -15.40 12.52 0.67
N ALA A 49 -16.71 12.79 0.49
CA ALA A 49 -17.72 11.72 0.50
C ALA A 49 -17.59 10.87 -0.77
N LEU A 50 -17.38 11.50 -1.93
CA LEU A 50 -17.02 10.79 -3.17
C LEU A 50 -15.71 10.02 -3.02
N GLY A 51 -14.68 10.63 -2.43
CA GLY A 51 -13.43 9.91 -2.17
C GLY A 51 -13.64 8.65 -1.31
N ARG A 52 -14.44 8.74 -0.24
CA ARG A 52 -14.76 7.61 0.63
C ARG A 52 -15.56 6.53 -0.08
N SER A 53 -16.46 6.88 -1.01
CA SER A 53 -17.21 5.88 -1.78
C SER A 53 -16.30 5.13 -2.75
N ILE A 54 -15.37 5.82 -3.41
CA ILE A 54 -14.34 5.21 -4.27
C ILE A 54 -13.44 4.28 -3.44
N ALA A 55 -12.95 4.75 -2.29
CA ALA A 55 -12.16 3.93 -1.37
C ALA A 55 -12.94 2.68 -0.91
N ALA A 56 -14.23 2.80 -0.60
CA ALA A 56 -15.05 1.66 -0.22
C ALA A 56 -15.17 0.61 -1.34
N ALA A 57 -15.32 1.06 -2.59
CA ALA A 57 -15.42 0.18 -3.77
C ALA A 57 -14.10 -0.53 -4.12
N LEU A 58 -12.95 0.05 -3.76
CA LEU A 58 -11.63 -0.55 -4.02
C LEU A 58 -11.22 -1.62 -3.01
N ARG A 59 -11.75 -1.57 -1.78
CA ARG A 59 -11.40 -2.53 -0.72
C ARG A 59 -11.67 -3.95 -1.18
N GLU A 60 -10.77 -4.87 -0.85
CA GLU A 60 -10.91 -6.30 -1.15
C GLU A 60 -12.26 -6.88 -0.69
N SER A 61 -12.82 -6.38 0.41
CA SER A 61 -14.12 -6.82 0.93
C SER A 61 -15.32 -6.44 0.07
N ALA A 62 -15.16 -5.53 -0.90
CA ALA A 62 -16.23 -5.08 -1.79
C ALA A 62 -16.40 -6.02 -2.99
N SER A 63 -17.62 -6.10 -3.53
CA SER A 63 -17.86 -6.79 -4.78
C SER A 63 -17.09 -6.12 -5.92
N GLY A 64 -16.16 -6.84 -6.56
CA GLY A 64 -15.25 -6.28 -7.57
C GLY A 64 -14.11 -5.42 -7.00
N GLY A 65 -13.86 -5.51 -5.70
CA GLY A 65 -12.72 -4.90 -5.03
C GLY A 65 -11.38 -5.49 -5.47
N LEU A 66 -10.29 -4.81 -5.11
CA LEU A 66 -8.93 -5.23 -5.47
C LEU A 66 -8.31 -6.05 -4.32
N PRO A 67 -7.81 -7.27 -4.57
CA PRO A 67 -7.16 -8.10 -3.55
C PRO A 67 -5.98 -7.42 -2.87
N GLY A 68 -5.86 -7.53 -1.54
CA GLY A 68 -4.74 -6.97 -0.77
C GLY A 68 -4.73 -5.45 -0.67
N VAL A 69 -5.74 -4.74 -1.21
CA VAL A 69 -5.82 -3.28 -1.16
C VAL A 69 -6.51 -2.83 0.14
N GLN A 70 -5.73 -2.15 0.97
CA GLN A 70 -6.21 -1.35 2.09
C GLN A 70 -6.18 0.12 1.68
N VAL A 71 -7.32 0.81 1.80
CA VAL A 71 -7.48 2.14 1.20
C VAL A 71 -8.21 3.12 2.10
N LEU A 72 -7.75 4.37 2.07
CA LEU A 72 -8.36 5.53 2.71
C LEU A 72 -8.54 6.66 1.68
N ALA A 73 -9.49 7.54 1.96
CA ALA A 73 -9.64 8.81 1.24
C ALA A 73 -9.30 9.97 2.17
N LEU A 74 -8.41 10.85 1.73
CA LEU A 74 -7.83 11.92 2.53
C LEU A 74 -7.89 13.25 1.78
N PRO A 75 -8.11 14.38 2.46
CA PRO A 75 -7.89 15.70 1.86
C PRO A 75 -6.41 15.86 1.49
N HIS A 76 -6.12 16.35 0.28
CA HIS A 76 -4.76 16.55 -0.21
C HIS A 76 -4.71 17.73 -1.18
N GLU A 77 -4.06 18.83 -0.79
CA GLU A 77 -3.79 19.99 -1.66
C GLU A 77 -4.99 20.52 -2.48
N GLY A 78 -6.13 20.72 -1.83
CA GLY A 78 -7.36 21.18 -2.50
C GLY A 78 -7.99 20.14 -3.43
N ALA A 79 -7.63 18.88 -3.25
CA ALA A 79 -8.16 17.70 -3.90
C ALA A 79 -8.41 16.58 -2.86
N VAL A 80 -8.78 15.40 -3.34
CA VAL A 80 -8.87 14.18 -2.53
C VAL A 80 -7.87 13.16 -3.04
N GLU A 81 -7.11 12.59 -2.12
CA GLU A 81 -6.19 11.50 -2.37
C GLU A 81 -6.81 10.17 -1.94
N ILE A 82 -6.83 9.22 -2.88
CA ILE A 82 -7.17 7.81 -2.62
C ILE A 82 -5.84 7.11 -2.30
N ALA A 83 -5.55 6.95 -1.01
CA ALA A 83 -4.29 6.40 -0.53
C ALA A 83 -4.41 4.91 -0.27
N CYS A 84 -3.62 4.10 -0.99
CA CYS A 84 -3.68 2.64 -0.93
C CYS A 84 -2.36 2.04 -0.41
N ASN A 85 -2.46 1.16 0.58
CA ASN A 85 -1.46 0.13 0.84
C ASN A 85 -1.90 -1.16 0.14
N VAL A 86 -0.95 -1.83 -0.51
CA VAL A 86 -1.20 -2.97 -1.40
C VAL A 86 -0.33 -4.13 -0.96
N GLU A 87 -0.92 -5.03 -0.20
CA GLU A 87 -0.27 -6.24 0.30
C GLU A 87 -0.12 -7.29 -0.81
N SER A 88 0.87 -8.17 -0.67
CA SER A 88 0.93 -9.36 -1.51
C SER A 88 -0.20 -10.32 -1.17
N VAL A 89 -0.78 -10.96 -2.18
CA VAL A 89 -1.80 -12.00 -2.04
C VAL A 89 -1.33 -13.34 -2.62
N THR A 90 -1.80 -14.45 -2.09
CA THR A 90 -1.44 -15.79 -2.57
C THR A 90 -2.35 -16.31 -3.69
N GLY A 91 -3.53 -15.72 -3.84
CA GLY A 91 -4.52 -16.06 -4.87
C GLY A 91 -4.06 -15.71 -6.28
N SER A 92 -4.72 -16.33 -7.27
CA SER A 92 -4.60 -15.91 -8.67
C SER A 92 -5.36 -14.60 -8.89
N PRO A 93 -4.92 -13.74 -9.84
CA PRO A 93 -5.68 -12.56 -10.22
C PRO A 93 -7.11 -12.96 -10.64
N PRO A 94 -8.15 -12.29 -10.13
CA PRO A 94 -9.52 -12.52 -10.58
C PRO A 94 -9.62 -12.35 -12.09
N GLY A 95 -10.25 -13.30 -12.80
CA GLY A 95 -10.30 -13.29 -14.27
C GLY A 95 -11.03 -12.09 -14.90
N HIS A 96 -11.87 -11.37 -14.14
CA HIS A 96 -12.55 -10.16 -14.57
C HIS A 96 -11.67 -8.91 -14.47
N LEU A 97 -10.58 -8.97 -13.70
CA LEU A 97 -9.56 -7.94 -13.72
C LEU A 97 -8.66 -8.28 -14.92
N HIS A 98 -8.82 -7.53 -16.00
CA HIS A 98 -7.92 -7.57 -17.15
C HIS A 98 -6.80 -6.58 -16.90
N PRO A 99 -5.65 -6.97 -16.33
CA PRO A 99 -4.56 -6.05 -16.28
C PRO A 99 -3.99 -5.93 -17.71
N GLY A 100 -3.62 -4.71 -18.11
CA GLY A 100 -2.80 -4.50 -19.29
C GLY A 100 -1.39 -5.10 -19.15
N GLU A 101 -1.03 -5.60 -17.95
CA GLU A 101 0.26 -6.17 -17.62
C GLU A 101 0.16 -7.36 -16.63
N PRO A 102 1.08 -8.33 -16.66
CA PRO A 102 1.10 -9.40 -15.66
C PRO A 102 1.34 -8.87 -14.24
N TRP A 103 0.54 -9.34 -13.27
CA TRP A 103 0.72 -9.00 -11.85
C TRP A 103 2.14 -9.38 -11.39
N PRO A 104 2.91 -8.47 -10.75
CA PRO A 104 4.18 -8.81 -10.14
C PRO A 104 4.01 -10.02 -9.22
N SER A 105 4.86 -11.03 -9.42
CA SER A 105 4.75 -12.30 -8.73
C SER A 105 6.13 -12.74 -8.22
N PHE A 106 6.19 -13.20 -6.98
CA PHE A 106 7.43 -13.60 -6.30
C PHE A 106 7.18 -14.87 -5.48
N SER A 107 8.22 -15.69 -5.30
CA SER A 107 8.15 -16.89 -4.45
C SER A 107 8.89 -16.63 -3.15
N ILE A 108 8.25 -16.89 -2.02
CA ILE A 108 8.83 -16.83 -0.68
C ILE A 108 8.58 -18.21 -0.05
N ASP A 109 9.63 -18.94 0.27
CA ASP A 109 9.57 -20.30 0.85
C ASP A 109 8.64 -21.26 0.08
N GLY A 110 8.65 -21.17 -1.25
CA GLY A 110 7.81 -22.01 -2.13
C GLY A 110 6.37 -21.53 -2.30
N GLN A 111 5.92 -20.54 -1.51
CA GLN A 111 4.63 -19.89 -1.68
C GLN A 111 4.72 -18.77 -2.71
N THR A 112 3.87 -18.80 -3.74
CA THR A 112 3.75 -17.70 -4.69
C THR A 112 2.89 -16.59 -4.11
N TYR A 113 3.43 -15.37 -4.16
CA TYR A 113 2.80 -14.11 -3.81
C TYR A 113 2.65 -13.25 -5.05
N ARG A 114 1.53 -12.53 -5.17
CA ARG A 114 1.20 -11.66 -6.30
C ARG A 114 0.77 -10.29 -5.79
N HIS A 115 0.94 -9.28 -6.62
CA HIS A 115 0.54 -7.91 -6.30
C HIS A 115 -0.37 -7.33 -7.36
N VAL A 116 -1.39 -6.60 -6.91
CA VAL A 116 -2.15 -5.70 -7.77
C VAL A 116 -1.19 -4.64 -8.32
N PRO A 117 -1.08 -4.46 -9.65
CA PRO A 117 -0.25 -3.42 -10.22
C PRO A 117 -0.76 -2.01 -9.90
N ALA A 118 0.16 -1.05 -9.73
CA ALA A 118 -0.20 0.34 -9.49
C ALA A 118 -1.05 0.95 -10.62
N THR A 119 -0.77 0.53 -11.86
CA THR A 119 -1.53 0.91 -13.06
C THR A 119 -2.99 0.46 -12.98
N LEU A 120 -3.26 -0.73 -12.46
CA LEU A 120 -4.62 -1.24 -12.27
C LEU A 120 -5.38 -0.43 -11.20
N ILE A 121 -4.70 -0.05 -10.11
CA ILE A 121 -5.28 0.81 -9.08
C ILE A 121 -5.65 2.18 -9.67
N ALA A 122 -4.70 2.80 -10.39
CA ALA A 122 -4.93 4.08 -11.06
C ALA A 122 -6.10 4.03 -12.05
N ALA A 123 -6.16 2.97 -12.86
CA ALA A 123 -7.25 2.76 -13.82
C ALA A 123 -8.60 2.61 -13.13
N ARG A 124 -8.68 1.81 -12.05
CA ARG A 124 -9.93 1.62 -11.30
C ARG A 124 -10.38 2.88 -10.58
N VAL A 125 -9.46 3.66 -10.00
CA VAL A 125 -9.80 4.97 -9.42
C VAL A 125 -10.33 5.91 -10.52
N ALA A 126 -9.67 5.97 -11.66
CA ALA A 126 -10.08 6.82 -12.79
C ALA A 126 -11.47 6.45 -13.32
N GLU A 127 -11.77 5.16 -13.44
CA GLU A 127 -13.09 4.67 -13.85
C GLU A 127 -14.19 5.08 -12.85
N LEU A 128 -13.97 4.82 -11.55
CA LEU A 128 -14.95 5.12 -10.51
C LEU A 128 -15.19 6.64 -10.35
N ALA A 129 -14.12 7.44 -10.42
CA ALA A 129 -14.21 8.90 -10.40
C ALA A 129 -14.89 9.44 -11.68
N GLY A 130 -14.53 8.87 -12.84
CA GLY A 130 -15.08 9.24 -14.14
C GLY A 130 -16.59 9.01 -14.23
N GLY A 131 -17.11 7.97 -13.58
CA GLY A 131 -18.56 7.75 -13.42
C GLY A 131 -19.31 8.89 -12.71
N HIS A 132 -18.58 9.78 -12.01
CA HIS A 132 -19.09 10.98 -11.34
C HIS A 132 -18.64 12.27 -12.02
N GLY A 133 -18.06 12.21 -13.23
CA GLY A 133 -17.53 13.37 -13.95
C GLY A 133 -16.25 13.95 -13.35
N VAL A 134 -15.58 13.24 -12.44
CA VAL A 134 -14.32 13.67 -11.80
C VAL A 134 -13.14 12.98 -12.47
N ARG A 135 -12.10 13.76 -12.80
CA ARG A 135 -10.86 13.24 -13.39
C ARG A 135 -9.83 12.91 -12.32
N THR A 136 -8.83 12.09 -12.66
CA THR A 136 -7.63 11.93 -11.85
C THR A 136 -6.61 13.02 -12.20
N LYS A 137 -5.89 13.53 -11.18
CA LYS A 137 -4.78 14.48 -11.35
C LYS A 137 -3.44 13.77 -11.56
N GLY A 138 -3.26 12.62 -10.92
CA GLY A 138 -2.01 11.88 -10.99
C GLY A 138 -2.00 10.66 -10.06
N THR A 139 -0.96 9.85 -10.21
CA THR A 139 -0.66 8.71 -9.34
C THR A 139 0.73 8.90 -8.76
N ALA A 140 0.87 8.69 -7.46
CA ALA A 140 2.12 8.75 -6.73
C ALA A 140 2.41 7.40 -6.10
N LEU A 141 3.62 6.87 -6.34
CA LEU A 141 4.14 5.73 -5.60
C LEU A 141 5.02 6.25 -4.46
N VAL A 142 4.64 5.92 -3.23
CA VAL A 142 5.48 6.22 -2.07
C VAL A 142 6.46 5.07 -1.88
N GLY A 143 7.70 5.27 -2.33
CA GLY A 143 8.75 4.25 -2.33
C GLY A 143 8.92 3.60 -3.70
N PHE A 144 8.69 2.29 -3.79
CA PHE A 144 8.99 1.48 -4.97
C PHE A 144 7.86 0.51 -5.30
N THR A 145 7.70 0.18 -6.58
CA THR A 145 6.94 -1.01 -6.98
C THR A 145 7.61 -2.28 -6.46
N PRO A 146 6.88 -3.42 -6.38
CA PRO A 146 7.48 -4.68 -5.97
C PRO A 146 8.69 -5.11 -6.83
N ARG A 147 8.65 -4.85 -8.14
CA ARG A 147 9.73 -5.19 -9.07
C ARG A 147 10.96 -4.30 -8.86
N GLU A 148 10.76 -3.00 -8.72
CA GLU A 148 11.85 -2.06 -8.44
C GLU A 148 12.50 -2.35 -7.09
N CYS A 149 11.70 -2.59 -6.04
CA CYS A 149 12.23 -2.92 -4.72
C CYS A 149 13.09 -4.18 -4.76
N ARG A 150 12.63 -5.22 -5.46
CA ARG A 150 13.41 -6.44 -5.66
C ARG A 150 14.74 -6.14 -6.36
N GLY A 151 14.71 -5.42 -7.48
CA GLY A 151 15.92 -5.10 -8.24
C GLY A 151 16.95 -4.32 -7.41
N LEU A 152 16.48 -3.35 -6.62
CA LEU A 152 17.34 -2.57 -5.72
C LEU A 152 17.91 -3.42 -4.58
N ALA A 153 17.11 -4.33 -4.02
CA ALA A 153 17.57 -5.26 -2.99
C ALA A 153 18.63 -6.23 -3.54
N GLU A 154 18.39 -6.83 -4.72
CA GLU A 154 19.34 -7.71 -5.39
C GLU A 154 20.65 -6.96 -5.71
N LEU A 155 20.56 -5.70 -6.18
CA LEU A 155 21.72 -4.85 -6.42
C LEU A 155 22.52 -4.58 -5.14
N ALA A 156 21.83 -4.21 -4.05
CA ALA A 156 22.45 -3.92 -2.76
C ALA A 156 23.19 -5.15 -2.22
N LEU A 157 22.55 -6.32 -2.27
CA LEU A 157 23.13 -7.59 -1.83
C LEU A 157 24.35 -7.96 -2.67
N THR A 158 24.25 -7.86 -3.99
CA THR A 158 25.35 -8.18 -4.92
C THR A 158 26.57 -7.28 -4.69
N ARG A 159 26.35 -6.03 -4.28
CA ARG A 159 27.41 -5.05 -4.02
C ARG A 159 27.84 -4.97 -2.54
N GLY A 160 27.26 -5.78 -1.66
CA GLY A 160 27.56 -5.74 -0.22
C GLY A 160 27.16 -4.43 0.47
N ILE A 161 26.15 -3.71 -0.04
CA ILE A 161 25.70 -2.43 0.50
C ILE A 161 24.69 -2.68 1.63
N ALA A 162 25.16 -2.59 2.88
CA ALA A 162 24.32 -2.82 4.06
C ALA A 162 23.28 -1.70 4.29
N GLU A 163 23.64 -0.44 4.06
CA GLU A 163 22.80 0.73 4.32
C GLU A 163 22.37 1.40 3.01
N PHE A 164 21.69 0.64 2.14
CA PHE A 164 21.31 1.10 0.79
C PHE A 164 20.61 2.47 0.78
N TRP A 165 19.79 2.75 1.80
CA TRP A 165 19.08 4.02 1.94
C TRP A 165 20.00 5.25 2.07
N LYS A 166 21.24 5.09 2.57
CA LYS A 166 22.24 6.18 2.62
C LYS A 166 22.89 6.43 1.25
N GLU A 167 22.96 5.40 0.42
CA GLU A 167 23.59 5.42 -0.91
C GLU A 167 22.60 5.74 -2.04
N LEU A 168 21.28 5.77 -1.75
CA LEU A 168 20.20 5.86 -2.74
C LEU A 168 20.36 7.03 -3.72
N HIS A 169 20.80 8.20 -3.23
CA HIS A 169 21.00 9.40 -4.05
C HIS A 169 22.11 9.24 -5.09
N LYS A 170 23.11 8.38 -4.85
CA LYS A 170 24.21 8.12 -5.78
C LYS A 170 23.85 7.13 -6.89
N ILE A 171 22.78 6.36 -6.70
CA ILE A 171 22.34 5.27 -7.60
C ILE A 171 21.20 5.74 -8.53
N ARG A 172 20.50 6.83 -8.17
CA ARG A 172 19.46 7.45 -8.99
C ARG A 172 19.96 8.56 -9.94
N MET A 173 21.29 8.71 -10.09
CA MET A 173 21.94 9.49 -11.17
C MET A 173 22.44 8.55 -12.26
#